data_AF-A0A7S2LXU5-F1
#
_entry.id   AF-A0A7S2LXU5-F1
#
_cell.length_a   1.000
_cell.length_b   1.000
_cell.length_c   1.000
_cell.angle_alpha   90.00
_cell.angle_beta   90.00
_cell.angle_gamma   90.00
#
_symmetry.space_group_name_H-M   'P 1'
#
loop_
_entity.id
_entity.type
_entity.pdbx_description
1 polymer ?
#
loop_
_entity_poly.entity_id
_entity_poly.type
_entity_poly.pdbx_seq_one_letter_code
_entity_poly.pdbx_strand_id
1 'polypeptide(L)'
;NNNNNNNNNNNNFGFGFGLREVAPPEKSGYLFKWQDRSIGWGGTKWGLRFVRLTNGQLSYYKSHEDKSPRYILTLKNCAVRDEGSKVNKRYLKKSGSGGEGGDKNEVGGSFHVFSVYQRPIATVTTTTNNNKISNGGGDAQGDDEDKIIPLLRFSTQSLAEKTQWMTLISQSCAYCDSEEFAIQQQFKKEEEEALLRSPNKKRGTLPNLIFETPTVPLRSMPSGRNLTK
;
A
#
# COMPACT_ATOMS: atom_id res chain seq x y z
N ASN A 1 12.57 52.07 -21.57
CA ASN A 1 11.60 51.71 -20.51
C ASN A 1 11.10 50.29 -20.71
N ASN A 2 11.81 49.33 -20.12
CA ASN A 2 11.39 47.92 -20.03
C ASN A 2 10.40 47.78 -18.86
N ASN A 3 9.35 46.97 -19.03
CA ASN A 3 8.70 46.32 -17.90
C ASN A 3 8.17 44.94 -18.33
N ASN A 4 8.99 43.92 -18.06
CA ASN A 4 8.63 42.51 -18.06
C ASN A 4 7.93 42.19 -16.73
N ASN A 5 6.64 41.86 -16.76
CA ASN A 5 5.97 41.24 -15.62
C ASN A 5 6.09 39.72 -15.72
N ASN A 6 7.21 39.19 -15.22
CA ASN A 6 7.37 37.77 -14.88
C ASN A 6 6.71 37.53 -13.51
N ASN A 7 5.51 36.94 -13.51
CA ASN A 7 4.95 36.33 -12.30
C ASN A 7 5.54 34.93 -12.11
N ASN A 8 6.73 34.86 -11.50
CA ASN A 8 7.29 33.64 -10.95
C ASN A 8 6.59 33.33 -9.62
N ASN A 9 5.59 32.44 -9.65
CA ASN A 9 5.14 31.75 -8.45
C ASN A 9 6.17 30.69 -8.06
N ASN A 10 7.21 31.13 -7.35
CA ASN A 10 8.08 30.25 -6.58
C ASN A 10 7.27 29.68 -5.40
N ASN A 11 6.57 28.57 -5.65
CA ASN A 11 6.18 27.68 -4.57
C ASN A 11 7.44 26.99 -4.07
N ASN A 12 8.02 27.63 -3.05
CA ASN A 12 9.06 27.16 -2.18
C ASN A 12 8.66 25.78 -1.61
N PHE A 13 8.99 24.70 -2.33
CA PHE A 13 9.01 23.34 -1.79
C PHE A 13 10.19 23.27 -0.82
N GLY A 14 9.97 23.78 0.38
CA GLY A 14 10.83 23.54 1.51
C GLY A 14 10.88 22.04 1.79
N PHE A 15 11.97 21.40 1.36
CA PHE A 15 12.42 20.11 1.86
C PHE A 15 12.80 20.25 3.33
N GLY A 16 11.78 20.37 4.19
CA GLY A 16 11.92 20.14 5.60
C GLY A 16 11.90 18.64 5.83
N PHE A 17 13.09 18.04 5.96
CA PHE A 17 13.29 16.76 6.63
C PHE A 17 12.95 16.92 8.13
N GLY A 18 11.67 17.16 8.41
CA GLY A 18 11.10 16.78 9.69
C GLY A 18 10.74 15.31 9.58
N LEU A 19 11.20 14.49 10.53
CA LEU A 19 10.72 13.14 10.77
C LEU A 19 9.22 13.20 11.11
N ARG A 20 8.38 13.50 10.12
CA ARG A 20 6.96 13.19 10.18
C ARG A 20 6.93 11.68 10.04
N GLU A 21 6.57 11.02 11.12
CA GLU A 21 6.08 9.64 11.08
C GLU A 21 5.03 9.56 9.97
N VAL A 22 5.45 9.11 8.78
CA VAL A 22 4.58 9.05 7.61
C VAL A 22 3.66 7.87 7.87
N ALA A 23 2.48 8.15 8.42
CA ALA A 23 1.46 7.14 8.58
C ALA A 23 1.24 6.42 7.24
N PRO A 24 1.19 5.07 7.23
CA PRO A 24 1.07 4.32 5.99
C PRO A 24 -0.21 4.74 5.25
N PRO A 25 -0.17 4.94 3.94
CA PRO A 25 -1.34 5.37 3.19
C PRO A 25 -2.44 4.31 3.25
N GLU A 26 -3.64 4.73 3.63
CA GLU A 26 -4.81 3.86 3.72
C GLU A 26 -5.89 4.26 2.72
N LYS A 27 -6.51 3.26 2.10
CA LYS A 27 -7.68 3.47 1.23
C LYS A 27 -8.50 2.19 1.15
N SER A 28 -9.81 2.34 1.09
CA SER A 28 -10.70 1.23 0.78
C SER A 28 -11.73 1.63 -0.26
N GLY A 29 -12.23 0.66 -1.01
CA GLY A 29 -13.22 0.92 -2.05
C GLY A 29 -13.43 -0.28 -2.97
N TYR A 30 -14.41 -0.17 -3.85
CA TYR A 30 -14.73 -1.22 -4.79
C TYR A 30 -13.91 -1.11 -6.06
N LEU A 31 -13.31 -2.23 -6.47
CA LEU A 31 -12.58 -2.37 -7.72
C LEU A 31 -13.04 -3.63 -8.46
N PHE A 32 -13.01 -3.59 -9.79
CA PHE A 32 -13.16 -4.81 -10.57
C PHE A 32 -11.81 -5.54 -10.60
N LYS A 33 -11.77 -6.74 -10.05
CA LYS A 33 -10.59 -7.59 -10.04
C LYS A 33 -10.66 -8.62 -11.17
N TRP A 34 -9.56 -8.81 -11.89
CA TRP A 34 -9.39 -9.92 -12.82
C TRP A 34 -9.22 -11.23 -12.04
N GLN A 35 -10.05 -12.22 -12.35
CA GLN A 35 -9.96 -13.55 -11.76
C GLN A 35 -9.53 -14.53 -12.84
N ASP A 36 -8.28 -15.01 -12.73
CA ASP A 36 -7.80 -16.12 -13.55
C ASP A 36 -8.42 -17.43 -13.05
N ARG A 37 -8.99 -18.21 -13.98
CA ARG A 37 -9.59 -19.50 -13.67
C ARG A 37 -8.92 -20.53 -14.56
N SER A 38 -8.02 -21.30 -13.97
CA SER A 38 -7.30 -22.37 -14.67
C SER A 38 -8.16 -23.62 -14.93
N ILE A 39 -9.30 -23.78 -14.26
CA ILE A 39 -10.09 -25.01 -14.30
C ILE A 39 -11.59 -24.69 -14.48
N GLY A 40 -12.15 -25.14 -15.62
CA GLY A 40 -13.59 -25.18 -15.89
C GLY A 40 -14.10 -24.14 -16.88
N TRP A 41 -15.14 -24.52 -17.64
CA TRP A 41 -15.86 -23.81 -18.71
C TRP A 41 -16.28 -22.34 -18.48
N GLY A 42 -15.94 -21.74 -17.35
CA GLY A 42 -16.35 -20.39 -16.94
C GLY A 42 -15.41 -19.24 -17.31
N GLY A 43 -14.28 -19.51 -17.96
CA GLY A 43 -13.35 -18.50 -18.50
C GLY A 43 -12.82 -17.46 -17.50
N THR A 44 -12.05 -16.51 -18.00
CA THR A 44 -11.50 -15.40 -17.22
C THR A 44 -12.56 -14.31 -17.04
N LYS A 45 -12.71 -13.79 -15.82
CA LYS A 45 -13.81 -12.86 -15.50
C LYS A 45 -13.35 -11.70 -14.61
N TRP A 46 -13.86 -10.51 -14.92
CA TRP A 46 -13.86 -9.36 -14.03
C TRP A 46 -14.96 -9.49 -12.97
N GLY A 47 -14.60 -9.39 -11.70
CA GLY A 47 -15.53 -9.43 -10.59
C GLY A 47 -15.36 -8.23 -9.67
N LEU A 48 -16.47 -7.59 -9.27
CA LEU A 48 -16.44 -6.51 -8.29
C LEU A 48 -16.00 -7.07 -6.93
N ARG A 49 -15.00 -6.44 -6.30
CA ARG A 49 -14.46 -6.80 -4.99
C ARG A 49 -14.25 -5.54 -4.16
N PHE A 50 -14.46 -5.65 -2.86
CA PHE A 50 -14.06 -4.61 -1.93
C PHE A 50 -12.57 -4.77 -1.66
N VAL A 51 -11.78 -3.74 -1.96
CA VAL A 51 -10.33 -3.74 -1.82
C VAL A 51 -9.95 -2.77 -0.71
N ARG A 52 -8.97 -3.18 0.12
CA ARG A 52 -8.49 -2.40 1.25
C ARG A 52 -6.97 -2.41 1.26
N LEU A 53 -6.40 -1.21 1.22
CA LEU A 53 -5.00 -0.91 1.41
C LEU A 53 -4.82 -0.40 2.83
N THR A 54 -4.06 -1.13 3.64
CA THR A 54 -3.79 -0.80 5.05
C THR A 54 -2.41 -1.29 5.43
N ASN A 55 -1.59 -0.44 6.06
CA ASN A 55 -0.27 -0.81 6.59
C ASN A 55 0.60 -1.57 5.59
N GLY A 56 0.67 -1.12 4.33
CA GLY A 56 1.49 -1.79 3.31
C GLY A 56 0.94 -3.14 2.83
N GLN A 57 -0.27 -3.52 3.23
CA GLN A 57 -0.96 -4.72 2.78
C GLN A 57 -2.15 -4.34 1.90
N LEU A 58 -2.24 -5.00 0.75
CA LEU A 58 -3.37 -4.92 -0.15
C LEU A 58 -4.22 -6.18 -0.01
N SER A 59 -5.42 -6.03 0.52
CA SER A 59 -6.37 -7.12 0.72
C SER A 59 -7.62 -6.91 -0.10
N TYR A 60 -8.31 -8.00 -0.44
CA TYR A 60 -9.64 -7.90 -1.04
C TYR A 60 -10.63 -8.90 -0.45
N TYR A 61 -11.89 -8.51 -0.47
CA TYR A 61 -13.03 -9.18 0.13
C TYR A 61 -14.10 -9.41 -0.95
N LYS A 62 -15.04 -10.34 -0.70
CA LYS A 62 -16.17 -10.51 -1.62
C LYS A 62 -17.12 -9.32 -1.48
N SER A 63 -17.36 -8.85 -0.26
CA SER A 63 -18.11 -7.62 0.07
C SER A 63 -17.40 -6.80 1.17
N HIS A 64 -17.84 -5.56 1.41
CA HIS A 64 -17.35 -4.72 2.50
C HIS A 64 -17.80 -5.21 3.90
N GLU A 65 -18.85 -6.03 3.94
CA GLU A 65 -19.39 -6.62 5.18
C GLU A 65 -18.60 -7.87 5.64
N ASP A 66 -17.76 -8.43 4.76
CA ASP A 66 -17.00 -9.63 5.08
C ASP A 66 -15.92 -9.32 6.13
N LYS A 67 -15.87 -10.15 7.18
CA LYS A 67 -14.88 -10.00 8.26
C LYS A 67 -13.49 -10.50 7.87
N SER A 68 -13.40 -11.47 6.97
CA SER A 68 -12.14 -12.09 6.55
C SER A 68 -11.80 -11.79 5.09
N PRO A 69 -10.55 -11.37 4.79
CA PRO A 69 -10.13 -11.15 3.42
C PRO A 69 -10.05 -12.47 2.66
N ARG A 70 -10.39 -12.42 1.36
CA ARG A 70 -10.22 -13.55 0.45
C ARG A 70 -8.76 -13.78 0.11
N TYR A 71 -7.98 -12.72 0.13
CA TYR A 71 -6.56 -12.72 -0.16
C TYR A 71 -5.92 -11.47 0.45
N ILE A 72 -4.68 -11.61 0.89
CA ILE A 72 -3.85 -10.54 1.42
C ILE A 72 -2.52 -10.60 0.67
N LEU A 73 -2.10 -9.46 0.12
CA LEU A 73 -0.81 -9.26 -0.53
C LEU A 73 0.00 -8.24 0.25
N THR A 74 1.16 -8.63 0.75
CA THR A 74 2.14 -7.67 1.28
C THR A 74 2.83 -6.97 0.13
N LEU A 75 2.86 -5.64 0.13
CA LEU A 75 3.39 -4.83 -0.98
C LEU A 75 4.92 -4.70 -0.98
N LYS A 76 5.62 -5.49 -0.16
CA LYS A 76 7.09 -5.56 -0.15
C LYS A 76 7.59 -6.05 -1.50
N ASN A 77 8.59 -5.37 -2.06
CA ASN A 77 9.11 -5.69 -3.39
C ASN A 77 8.03 -5.71 -4.49
N CYS A 78 6.90 -5.04 -4.30
CA CYS A 78 5.87 -4.92 -5.33
C CYS A 78 6.01 -3.59 -6.07
N ALA A 79 5.48 -3.53 -7.28
CA ALA A 79 5.32 -2.29 -8.01
C ALA A 79 4.03 -2.30 -8.82
N VAL A 80 3.64 -1.12 -9.31
CA VAL A 80 2.35 -0.90 -9.98
C VAL A 80 2.60 -0.49 -11.42
N ARG A 81 1.94 -1.15 -12.37
CA ARG A 81 2.03 -0.88 -13.81
C ARG A 81 0.69 -0.39 -14.33
N ASP A 82 0.74 0.65 -15.16
CA ASP A 82 -0.40 1.09 -15.96
C ASP A 82 -0.60 0.11 -17.13
N GLU A 83 -1.80 -0.47 -17.26
CA GLU A 83 -2.16 -1.42 -18.33
C GLU A 83 -3.06 -0.77 -19.40
N GLY A 84 -3.22 0.55 -19.35
CA GLY A 84 -4.00 1.35 -20.27
C GLY A 84 -5.48 1.46 -19.90
N SER A 85 -6.30 1.71 -20.92
CA SER A 85 -7.74 1.83 -20.80
C SER A 85 -8.46 1.18 -21.98
N LYS A 86 -9.71 0.76 -21.75
CA LYS A 86 -10.57 0.16 -22.75
C LYS A 86 -11.93 0.85 -22.76
N VAL A 87 -12.32 1.36 -23.92
CA VAL A 87 -13.61 2.04 -24.10
C VAL A 87 -14.77 1.10 -23.77
N ASN A 88 -15.73 1.61 -23.00
CA ASN A 88 -16.95 0.89 -22.66
C ASN A 88 -17.97 1.01 -23.80
N LYS A 89 -18.09 -0.03 -24.63
CA LYS A 89 -19.05 -0.07 -25.77
C LYS A 89 -20.51 0.13 -25.36
N ARG A 90 -20.89 -0.16 -24.10
CA ARG A 90 -22.26 0.07 -23.62
C ARG A 90 -22.54 1.54 -23.40
N TYR A 91 -21.51 2.34 -23.14
CA TYR A 91 -21.61 3.76 -22.92
C TYR A 91 -21.93 4.52 -24.22
N LEU A 92 -21.30 4.10 -25.34
CA LEU A 92 -21.47 4.73 -26.66
C LEU A 92 -22.91 4.71 -27.19
N LYS A 93 -23.77 3.79 -26.74
CA LYS A 93 -25.16 3.74 -27.19
C LYS A 93 -26.01 4.91 -26.66
N LYS A 94 -25.53 5.62 -25.62
CA LYS A 94 -26.25 6.76 -25.04
C LYS A 94 -25.95 8.08 -25.75
N SER A 95 -24.85 8.18 -26.49
CA SER A 95 -24.45 9.38 -27.24
C SER A 95 -24.99 9.40 -28.68
N GLY A 96 -26.09 8.68 -28.96
CA GLY A 96 -26.73 8.59 -30.29
C GLY A 96 -27.41 9.87 -30.79
N SER A 97 -26.96 11.04 -30.33
CA SER A 97 -27.37 12.36 -30.83
C SER A 97 -26.13 13.22 -31.07
N GLY A 98 -25.48 13.01 -32.22
CA GLY A 98 -24.75 14.05 -32.97
C GLY A 98 -23.64 14.87 -32.28
N GLY A 99 -23.01 14.36 -31.21
CA GLY A 99 -21.93 15.08 -30.51
C GLY A 99 -20.57 14.47 -30.78
N GLU A 100 -19.80 15.10 -31.67
CA GLU A 100 -18.39 14.83 -31.90
C GLU A 100 -17.60 15.13 -30.60
N GLY A 101 -16.93 14.11 -30.04
CA GLY A 101 -16.04 14.28 -28.89
C GLY A 101 -16.67 14.08 -27.51
N GLY A 102 -17.13 12.86 -27.21
CA GLY A 102 -17.36 12.45 -25.82
C GLY A 102 -16.04 12.55 -25.04
N ASP A 103 -16.03 13.31 -23.94
CA ASP A 103 -14.86 13.52 -23.10
C ASP A 103 -14.33 12.16 -22.64
N LYS A 104 -13.07 11.84 -23.00
CA LYS A 104 -12.43 10.56 -22.67
C LYS A 104 -12.32 10.35 -21.14
N ASN A 105 -12.56 11.41 -20.37
CA ASN A 105 -12.53 11.42 -18.91
C ASN A 105 -13.89 11.19 -18.25
N GLU A 106 -14.97 11.01 -19.02
CA GLU A 106 -16.28 10.77 -18.45
C GLU A 106 -16.35 9.41 -17.71
N VAL A 107 -16.88 9.43 -16.49
CA VAL A 107 -16.96 8.25 -15.62
C VAL A 107 -17.83 7.18 -16.29
N GLY A 108 -17.27 5.98 -16.43
CA GLY A 108 -17.95 4.84 -17.07
C GLY A 108 -17.84 4.79 -18.59
N GLY A 109 -17.27 5.84 -19.23
CA GLY A 109 -16.94 5.85 -20.66
C GLY A 109 -15.80 4.91 -21.02
N SER A 110 -14.87 4.68 -20.09
CA SER A 110 -13.74 3.75 -20.22
C SER A 110 -13.53 2.93 -18.95
N PHE A 111 -12.98 1.73 -19.13
CA PHE A 111 -12.42 0.92 -18.05
C PHE A 111 -10.92 1.15 -18.02
N HIS A 112 -10.40 1.66 -16.91
CA HIS A 112 -8.98 1.92 -16.76
C HIS A 112 -8.33 0.81 -15.97
N VAL A 113 -7.30 0.16 -16.53
CA VAL A 113 -6.70 -1.05 -15.98
C VAL A 113 -5.32 -0.73 -15.41
N PHE A 114 -4.99 -1.36 -14.28
CA PHE A 114 -3.66 -1.36 -13.71
C PHE A 114 -3.37 -2.71 -13.04
N SER A 115 -2.10 -3.05 -12.93
CA SER A 115 -1.65 -4.32 -12.34
C SER A 115 -0.59 -4.08 -11.27
N VAL A 116 -0.59 -4.95 -10.26
CA VAL A 116 0.46 -5.05 -9.25
C VAL A 116 1.32 -6.26 -9.60
N TYR A 117 2.63 -6.04 -9.70
CA TYR A 117 3.62 -7.06 -10.00
C TYR A 117 4.66 -7.16 -8.91
N GLN A 118 5.32 -8.31 -8.81
CA GLN A 118 6.49 -8.48 -7.98
C GLN A 118 7.71 -7.98 -8.76
N ARG A 119 8.52 -7.11 -8.16
CA ARG A 119 9.81 -6.75 -8.73
C ARG A 119 10.75 -7.95 -8.61
N PRO A 120 11.48 -8.31 -9.68
CA PRO A 120 12.52 -9.30 -9.58
C PRO A 120 13.53 -8.80 -8.54
N ILE A 121 13.75 -9.59 -7.49
CA ILE A 121 14.84 -9.33 -6.57
C ILE A 121 16.10 -9.67 -7.37
N ALA A 122 17.00 -8.70 -7.56
CA ALA A 122 18.30 -8.92 -8.17
C ALA A 122 19.23 -9.73 -7.24
N THR A 123 18.76 -10.88 -6.75
CA THR A 123 19.61 -11.93 -6.21
C THR A 123 20.17 -12.68 -7.41
N VAL A 124 21.34 -12.25 -7.85
CA VAL A 124 22.38 -13.00 -8.57
C VAL A 124 21.98 -14.45 -8.80
N THR A 125 21.32 -14.71 -9.93
CA THR A 125 21.16 -16.07 -10.43
C THR A 125 22.39 -16.38 -11.28
N THR A 126 23.54 -16.59 -10.63
CA THR A 126 24.58 -17.46 -11.18
C THR A 126 24.02 -18.88 -11.15
N THR A 127 23.14 -19.20 -12.09
CA THR A 127 22.94 -20.59 -12.47
C THR A 127 24.17 -20.98 -13.27
N THR A 128 25.11 -21.57 -12.55
CA THR A 128 26.21 -22.38 -13.07
C THR A 128 25.64 -23.42 -14.03
N ASN A 129 25.61 -23.10 -15.32
CA ASN A 129 25.64 -24.05 -16.40
C ASN A 129 26.68 -23.53 -17.39
N ASN A 130 27.91 -23.99 -17.16
CA ASN A 130 29.06 -24.01 -18.06
C ASN A 130 29.12 -22.94 -19.17
N ASN A 131 30.03 -22.01 -18.93
CA ASN A 131 30.91 -21.39 -19.93
C ASN A 131 30.32 -20.24 -20.76
N LYS A 132 30.27 -19.04 -20.16
CA LYS A 132 30.85 -17.82 -20.75
C LYS A 132 30.93 -16.71 -19.68
N ILE A 133 32.14 -16.47 -19.17
CA ILE A 133 32.44 -15.21 -18.48
C ILE A 133 32.65 -14.17 -19.57
N SER A 134 31.81 -13.15 -19.61
CA SER A 134 32.16 -11.86 -20.19
C SER A 134 31.71 -10.76 -19.23
N ASN A 135 32.67 -10.30 -18.43
CA ASN A 135 32.66 -8.94 -17.89
C ASN A 135 32.56 -7.97 -19.07
N GLY A 136 31.47 -7.24 -19.15
CA GLY A 136 31.27 -6.17 -20.11
C GLY A 136 29.95 -5.49 -19.81
N GLY A 137 30.02 -4.23 -19.35
CA GLY A 137 28.85 -3.36 -19.33
C GLY A 137 28.29 -3.21 -20.74
N GLY A 138 26.97 -3.26 -20.87
CA GLY A 138 26.27 -3.07 -22.14
C GLY A 138 24.87 -3.65 -22.10
N ASP A 139 23.88 -2.76 -21.96
CA ASP A 139 22.62 -2.76 -22.70
C ASP A 139 21.80 -4.07 -22.77
N ALA A 140 21.43 -4.62 -21.61
CA ALA A 140 20.32 -5.57 -21.52
C ALA A 140 18.97 -4.82 -21.43
N GLN A 141 18.63 -4.09 -22.49
CA GLN A 141 17.37 -3.37 -22.63
C GLN A 141 16.40 -4.21 -23.48
N GLY A 142 15.40 -4.86 -22.86
CA GLY A 142 14.08 -4.95 -23.51
C GLY A 142 13.27 -6.25 -23.52
N ASP A 143 13.79 -7.44 -23.18
CA ASP A 143 13.04 -8.69 -23.49
C ASP A 143 12.46 -9.45 -22.28
N ASP A 144 12.99 -9.26 -21.06
CA ASP A 144 12.51 -10.01 -19.88
C ASP A 144 11.42 -9.28 -19.06
N GLU A 145 11.27 -7.96 -19.23
CA GLU A 145 10.29 -7.14 -18.50
C GLU A 145 8.83 -7.40 -18.93
N ASP A 146 8.62 -7.97 -20.12
CA ASP A 146 7.29 -8.27 -20.65
C ASP A 146 6.79 -9.68 -20.29
N LYS A 147 7.61 -10.50 -19.62
CA LYS A 147 7.21 -11.82 -19.11
C LYS A 147 6.76 -11.79 -17.63
N ILE A 148 6.78 -10.62 -17.00
CA ILE A 148 6.39 -10.48 -15.60
C ILE A 148 4.88 -10.71 -15.45
N ILE A 149 4.52 -11.82 -14.79
CA ILE A 149 3.12 -12.19 -14.54
C ILE A 149 2.55 -11.28 -13.44
N PRO A 150 1.42 -10.59 -13.68
CA PRO A 150 0.81 -9.73 -12.68
C PRO A 150 0.23 -10.57 -11.52
N LEU A 151 0.53 -10.17 -10.28
CA LEU A 151 -0.03 -10.79 -9.08
C LEU A 151 -1.52 -10.48 -8.93
N LEU A 152 -1.87 -9.21 -9.13
CA LEU A 152 -3.24 -8.71 -9.07
C LEU A 152 -3.45 -7.72 -10.21
N ARG A 153 -4.59 -7.85 -10.89
CA ARG A 153 -5.01 -6.92 -11.93
C ARG A 153 -6.38 -6.35 -11.59
N PHE A 154 -6.49 -5.03 -11.66
CA PHE A 154 -7.67 -4.27 -11.28
C PHE A 154 -8.12 -3.33 -12.40
N SER A 155 -9.39 -2.96 -12.37
CA SER A 155 -9.91 -1.89 -13.22
C SER A 155 -10.90 -0.98 -12.49
N THR A 156 -10.87 0.31 -12.84
CA THR A 156 -11.81 1.35 -12.39
C THR A 156 -12.65 1.88 -13.56
N GLN A 157 -13.72 2.60 -13.25
CA GLN A 157 -14.55 3.30 -14.23
C GLN A 157 -14.16 4.78 -14.39
N SER A 158 -13.27 5.27 -13.53
CA SER A 158 -12.76 6.64 -13.53
C SER A 158 -11.24 6.64 -13.58
N LEU A 159 -10.67 7.51 -14.43
CA LEU A 159 -9.23 7.74 -14.52
C LEU A 159 -8.69 8.29 -13.19
N ALA A 160 -9.42 9.22 -12.56
CA ALA A 160 -9.01 9.81 -11.28
C ALA A 160 -8.88 8.75 -10.17
N GLU A 161 -9.83 7.82 -10.11
CA GLU A 161 -9.76 6.71 -9.16
C GLU A 161 -8.56 5.80 -9.42
N LYS A 162 -8.28 5.47 -10.68
CA LYS A 162 -7.11 4.67 -11.04
C LYS A 162 -5.83 5.37 -10.58
N THR A 163 -5.65 6.64 -10.94
CA THR A 163 -4.46 7.41 -10.57
C THR A 163 -4.30 7.45 -9.06
N GLN A 164 -5.38 7.71 -8.31
CA GLN A 164 -5.33 7.72 -6.85
C GLN A 164 -4.92 6.35 -6.28
N TRP A 165 -5.52 5.26 -6.75
CA TRP A 165 -5.16 3.90 -6.31
C TRP A 165 -3.71 3.57 -6.63
N MET A 166 -3.26 3.86 -7.85
CA MET A 166 -1.88 3.60 -8.26
C MET A 166 -0.88 4.37 -7.41
N THR A 167 -1.12 5.67 -7.17
CA THR A 167 -0.25 6.50 -6.32
C THR A 167 -0.15 5.97 -4.91
N LEU A 168 -1.28 5.61 -4.28
CA LEU A 168 -1.29 5.12 -2.89
C LEU A 168 -0.65 3.74 -2.74
N ILE A 169 -0.86 2.85 -3.71
CA ILE A 169 -0.20 1.54 -3.72
C ILE A 169 1.30 1.73 -3.94
N SER A 170 1.72 2.61 -4.86
CA SER A 170 3.14 2.90 -5.09
C SER A 170 3.82 3.49 -3.86
N GLN A 171 3.15 4.41 -3.15
CA GLN A 171 3.64 4.95 -1.87
C GLN A 171 3.71 3.85 -0.80
N SER A 172 2.70 2.96 -0.73
CA SER A 172 2.73 1.81 0.17
C SER A 172 3.87 0.85 -0.13
N CYS A 173 4.19 0.61 -1.41
CA CYS A 173 5.34 -0.21 -1.78
C CYS A 173 6.64 0.41 -1.26
N ALA A 174 6.84 1.71 -1.50
CA ALA A 174 8.02 2.43 -1.03
C ALA A 174 8.14 2.42 0.51
N TYR A 175 7.00 2.53 1.21
CA TYR A 175 6.93 2.39 2.67
C TYR A 175 7.26 0.96 3.14
N CYS A 176 6.85 -0.08 2.41
CA CYS A 176 7.17 -1.47 2.78
C CYS A 176 8.65 -1.82 2.60
N ASP A 177 9.34 -1.11 1.72
CA ASP A 177 10.77 -1.29 1.49
C ASP A 177 11.63 -0.52 2.51
N SER A 178 11.04 0.40 3.26
CA SER A 178 11.74 1.21 4.25
C SER A 178 11.92 0.46 5.59
N GLU A 179 12.92 0.87 6.38
CA GLU A 179 13.29 0.20 7.63
C GLU A 179 12.21 0.35 8.72
N GLU A 180 11.41 1.42 8.68
CA GLU A 180 10.34 1.70 9.63
C GLU A 180 9.26 0.62 9.63
N PHE A 181 8.97 0.03 8.46
CA PHE A 181 8.03 -1.08 8.36
C PHE A 181 8.55 -2.34 9.05
N ALA A 182 9.87 -2.59 8.98
CA ALA A 182 10.49 -3.74 9.64
C ALA A 182 10.39 -3.62 11.17
N ILE A 183 10.58 -2.41 11.70
CA ILE A 183 10.44 -2.11 13.13
C ILE A 183 8.97 -2.28 13.59
N GLN A 184 8.01 -1.73 12.86
CA GLN A 184 6.58 -1.89 13.20
C GLN A 184 6.11 -3.36 13.16
N GLN A 185 6.61 -4.15 12.21
CA GLN A 185 6.33 -5.59 12.19
C GLN A 185 6.88 -6.32 13.40
N GLN A 186 8.08 -5.96 13.87
CA GLN A 186 8.67 -6.54 15.08
C GLN A 186 7.83 -6.22 16.31
N PHE A 187 7.44 -4.96 16.50
CA PHE A 187 6.58 -4.56 17.63
C PHE A 187 5.22 -5.28 17.63
N LYS A 188 4.55 -5.40 16.48
CA LYS A 188 3.28 -6.14 16.38
C LYS A 188 3.44 -7.61 16.75
N LYS A 189 4.53 -8.23 16.30
CA LYS A 189 4.82 -9.63 16.60
C LYS A 189 5.12 -9.84 18.09
N GLU A 190 5.86 -8.91 18.70
CA GLU A 190 6.16 -8.94 20.13
C GLU A 190 4.90 -8.71 20.99
N GLU A 191 4.00 -7.82 20.59
CA GLU A 191 2.71 -7.61 21.26
C GLU A 191 1.81 -8.85 21.18
N GLU A 192 1.73 -9.49 20.01
CA GLU A 192 0.95 -10.73 19.83
C GLU A 192 1.54 -11.90 20.65
N GLU A 193 2.87 -12.04 20.66
CA GLU A 193 3.56 -13.02 21.51
C GLU A 193 3.39 -12.72 23.01
N ALA A 194 3.40 -11.45 23.42
CA ALA A 194 3.14 -11.04 24.79
C ALA A 194 1.68 -11.33 25.21
N LEU A 195 0.73 -11.14 24.30
CA LEU A 195 -0.68 -11.47 24.53
C LEU A 195 -0.89 -12.99 24.69
N LEU A 196 -0.19 -13.80 23.88
CA LEU A 196 -0.21 -15.27 23.96
C LEU A 196 0.54 -15.80 25.19
N ARG A 197 1.57 -15.11 25.66
CA ARG A 197 2.29 -15.42 26.91
C ARG A 197 1.53 -15.01 28.17
N SER A 198 0.42 -14.27 28.07
CA SER A 198 -0.42 -13.95 29.21
C SER A 198 -1.22 -15.19 29.67
N PRO A 199 -0.89 -15.78 30.83
CA PRO A 199 -1.63 -16.93 31.33
C PRO A 199 -2.98 -16.45 31.88
N ASN A 200 -4.07 -16.93 31.29
CA ASN A 200 -5.42 -16.95 31.88
C ASN A 200 -5.92 -15.63 32.50
N LYS A 201 -6.49 -14.75 31.68
CA LYS A 201 -7.40 -13.70 32.17
C LYS A 201 -8.67 -14.36 32.73
N LYS A 202 -8.66 -14.67 34.04
CA LYS A 202 -9.90 -14.95 34.78
C LYS A 202 -10.75 -13.67 34.74
N ARG A 203 -12.01 -13.78 34.29
CA ARG A 203 -12.98 -12.68 34.29
C ARG A 203 -13.07 -12.09 35.71
N GLY A 204 -12.76 -10.81 35.86
CA GLY A 204 -12.98 -10.05 37.10
C GLY A 204 -11.74 -9.45 37.78
N THR A 205 -10.53 -9.68 37.28
CA THR A 205 -9.33 -9.05 37.85
C THR A 205 -8.88 -7.87 36.99
N LEU A 206 -8.76 -6.70 37.63
CA LEU A 206 -8.22 -5.48 37.01
C LEU A 206 -6.84 -5.78 36.38
N PRO A 207 -6.51 -5.13 35.25
CA PRO A 207 -5.18 -5.28 34.63
C PRO A 207 -4.09 -4.96 35.65
N ASN A 208 -2.98 -5.70 35.58
CA ASN A 208 -1.86 -5.52 36.48
C ASN A 208 -1.23 -4.14 36.20
N LEU A 209 -1.55 -3.15 37.03
CA LEU A 209 -0.90 -1.85 37.01
C LEU A 209 0.55 -2.07 37.43
N ILE A 210 1.45 -2.04 36.46
CA ILE A 210 2.87 -1.96 36.73
C ILE A 210 3.11 -0.53 37.22
N PHE A 211 3.13 -0.36 38.54
CA PHE A 211 3.66 0.86 39.13
C PHE A 211 5.16 0.83 38.93
N GLU A 212 5.68 1.67 38.04
CA GLU A 212 7.11 1.96 37.97
C GLU A 212 7.56 2.37 39.37
N THR A 213 8.37 1.52 40.01
CA THR A 213 8.96 1.86 41.30
C THR A 213 10.00 2.95 41.04
N PRO A 214 9.89 4.15 41.64
CA PRO A 214 10.90 5.18 41.47
C PRO A 214 12.25 4.67 41.97
N THR A 215 13.26 4.73 41.10
CA THR A 215 14.64 4.22 41.30
C THR A 215 15.43 4.97 42.37
N VAL A 216 14.79 5.85 43.15
CA VAL A 216 15.47 6.67 44.15
C VAL A 216 14.71 6.56 45.48
N PRO A 217 15.34 6.07 46.57
CA PRO A 217 14.74 6.15 47.88
C PRO A 217 14.65 7.61 48.30
N LEU A 218 13.46 8.20 48.22
CA LEU A 218 13.15 9.46 48.88
C LEU A 218 13.19 9.22 50.40
N ARG A 219 14.31 9.58 51.03
CA ARG A 219 14.41 9.69 52.49
C ARG A 219 13.38 10.72 52.97
N SER A 220 12.36 10.28 53.70
CA SER A 220 11.52 11.20 54.45
C SER A 220 12.34 11.76 55.62
N MET A 221 12.63 13.05 55.61
CA MET A 221 13.12 13.75 56.80
C MET A 221 11.93 13.91 57.77
N PRO A 222 12.02 13.45 59.02
CA PRO A 222 10.97 13.72 60.00
C PRO A 222 10.89 15.23 60.25
N SER A 223 9.70 15.81 60.09
CA SER A 223 9.47 17.22 60.39
C SER A 223 9.57 17.42 61.89
N GLY A 224 10.63 18.10 62.35
CA GLY A 224 10.90 18.38 63.76
C GLY A 224 9.97 19.43 64.37
N ARG A 225 8.66 19.17 64.43
CA ARG A 225 7.74 19.98 65.24
C ARG A 225 7.61 19.40 66.64
N ASN A 226 8.37 19.97 67.57
CA ASN A 226 8.11 19.83 69.00
C ASN A 226 6.88 20.67 69.37
N LEU A 227 5.82 20.01 69.83
CA LEU A 227 4.72 20.66 70.53
C LEU A 227 5.04 20.62 72.03
N THR A 228 5.68 21.67 72.53
CA THR A 228 5.73 21.94 73.98
C THR A 228 4.53 22.80 74.37
N LYS A 229 3.96 22.45 75.54
CA LYS A 229 2.76 22.99 76.19
C LYS A 229 2.80 24.50 76.43
#